data_AF-A0A2E3G792-F1
#
_entry.id   AF-A0A2E3G792-F1
#
_cell.length_a   1.000
_cell.length_b   1.000
_cell.length_c   1.000
_cell.angle_alpha   90.00
_cell.angle_beta   90.00
_cell.angle_gamma   90.00
#
_symmetry.space_group_name_H-M   'P 1'
#
loop_
_entity.id
_entity.type
_entity.pdbx_description
1 polymer ?
#
loop_
_entity_poly.entity_id
_entity_poly.type
_entity_poly.pdbx_seq_one_letter_code
_entity_poly.pdbx_strand_id
1 'polypeptide(L)' 'KSGLQRASGMSVEAMVQGMIDTLNDALVDAGKHDRGNSAAGTRVRKAMQSIKGAAQDVRVKVQADKNA' A
#
# COMPACT_ATOMS: atom_id res chain seq x y z
N LYS A 1 15.34 33.91 -3.03
CA LYS A 1 14.53 33.15 -4.01
C LYS A 1 14.66 31.68 -3.62
N SER A 2 13.88 31.26 -2.61
CA SER A 2 12.61 30.53 -2.77
C SER A 2 12.84 29.21 -3.52
N GLY A 3 12.56 28.03 -2.99
CA GLY A 3 11.68 27.72 -1.88
C GLY A 3 12.06 26.40 -1.22
N LEU A 4 11.89 26.41 0.10
CA LEU A 4 11.34 25.32 0.89
C LEU A 4 10.88 24.14 0.03
N GLN A 5 11.72 23.10 -0.06
CA GLN A 5 11.25 21.75 -0.35
C GLN A 5 10.31 21.40 0.81
N ARG A 6 9.02 21.73 0.63
CA ARG A 6 7.96 21.24 1.48
C ARG A 6 8.04 19.73 1.37
N ALA A 7 8.21 19.06 2.51
CA ALA A 7 7.82 17.67 2.65
C ALA A 7 6.34 17.58 2.25
N SER A 8 6.08 17.36 0.98
CA SER A 8 4.75 17.15 0.43
C SER A 8 4.29 15.83 0.99
N GLY A 9 3.45 15.88 2.04
CA GLY A 9 2.73 14.72 2.52
C GLY A 9 2.08 14.04 1.33
N MET A 10 2.27 12.72 1.19
CA MET A 10 1.77 11.95 0.05
C MET A 10 0.28 12.23 -0.16
N SER A 11 -0.12 12.42 -1.42
CA SER A 11 -1.53 12.53 -1.77
C SER A 11 -2.24 11.20 -1.50
N VAL A 12 -3.55 11.26 -1.22
CA VAL A 12 -4.38 10.06 -1.08
C VAL A 12 -4.29 9.19 -2.34
N GLU A 13 -4.25 9.81 -3.52
CA GLU A 13 -4.05 9.12 -4.80
C GLU A 13 -2.75 8.31 -4.82
N ALA A 14 -1.61 8.91 -4.45
CA ALA A 14 -0.33 8.21 -4.41
C ALA A 14 -0.31 7.06 -3.40
N MET A 15 -0.98 7.24 -2.26
CA MET A 15 -1.10 6.18 -1.25
C MET A 15 -1.92 4.99 -1.75
N VAL A 16 -3.03 5.27 -2.47
CA VAL A 16 -3.84 4.22 -3.10
C VAL A 16 -3.06 3.53 -4.22
N GLN A 17 -2.31 4.28 -5.02
CA GLN A 17 -1.44 3.69 -6.06
C GLN A 17 -0.42 2.72 -5.46
N GLY A 18 0.22 3.06 -4.33
CA GLY A 18 1.15 2.14 -3.66
C GLY A 18 0.50 0.82 -3.19
N MET A 19 -0.77 0.84 -2.80
CA MET A 19 -1.51 -0.40 -2.51
C MET A 19 -1.76 -1.23 -3.76
N ILE A 20 -2.07 -0.59 -4.89
CA ILE A 20 -2.26 -1.27 -6.19
C ILE A 20 -0.96 -1.95 -6.63
N ASP A 21 0.17 -1.25 -6.51
CA ASP A 21 1.48 -1.81 -6.86
C ASP A 21 1.78 -3.06 -6.01
N THR A 22 1.53 -2.97 -4.70
CA THR A 22 1.69 -4.11 -3.78
C THR A 22 0.77 -5.29 -4.13
N LEU A 23 -0.47 -5.00 -4.55
CA LEU A 23 -1.42 -6.01 -5.01
C LEU A 23 -0.94 -6.69 -6.29
N ASN A 24 -0.46 -5.91 -7.27
CA ASN A 24 0.05 -6.42 -8.54
C ASN A 24 1.25 -7.35 -8.33
N ASP A 25 2.19 -6.99 -7.45
CA ASP A 25 3.33 -7.83 -7.09
C ASP A 25 2.89 -9.15 -6.42
N ALA A 26 1.84 -9.08 -5.58
CA ALA A 26 1.31 -10.25 -4.90
C ALA A 26 0.63 -11.26 -5.85
N LEU A 27 0.13 -10.84 -7.02
CA LEU A 27 -0.56 -11.73 -7.97
C LEU A 27 0.33 -12.88 -8.44
N VAL A 28 1.62 -12.61 -8.68
CA VAL A 28 2.58 -13.63 -9.11
C VAL A 28 2.75 -14.71 -8.04
N ASP A 29 2.81 -14.31 -6.77
CA ASP A 29 2.94 -15.24 -5.65
C ASP A 29 1.64 -15.94 -5.32
N ALA A 30 0.48 -15.30 -5.50
CA ALA A 30 -0.82 -15.94 -5.37
C ALA A 30 -0.95 -17.12 -6.35
N GLY A 31 -0.66 -16.89 -7.64
CA GLY A 31 -0.69 -17.96 -8.65
C GLY A 31 0.33 -19.07 -8.41
N LYS A 32 1.45 -18.80 -7.70
CA LYS A 32 2.38 -19.85 -7.25
C LYS A 32 1.83 -20.61 -6.04
N HIS A 33 1.18 -19.90 -5.12
CA HIS A 33 0.59 -20.48 -3.91
C HIS A 33 -0.53 -21.47 -4.25
N ASP A 34 -1.40 -21.12 -5.21
CA ASP A 34 -2.48 -21.99 -5.70
C ASP A 34 -1.96 -23.32 -6.26
N ARG A 35 -0.69 -23.36 -6.68
CA ARG A 35 0.04 -24.55 -7.14
C ARG A 35 0.85 -25.26 -6.05
N GLY A 36 0.56 -24.98 -4.78
CA GLY A 36 1.17 -25.64 -3.63
C GLY A 36 2.47 -25.01 -3.11
N ASN A 37 2.90 -23.86 -3.62
CA ASN A 37 4.11 -23.20 -3.10
C ASN A 37 3.84 -22.48 -1.76
N SER A 38 4.23 -23.09 -0.64
CA SER A 38 4.01 -22.55 0.71
C SER A 38 4.79 -21.25 0.98
N ALA A 39 5.98 -21.08 0.40
CA ALA A 39 6.77 -19.87 0.55
C ALA A 39 6.12 -18.67 -0.15
N ALA A 40 5.51 -18.90 -1.32
CA ALA A 40 4.72 -17.89 -2.02
C ALA A 40 3.51 -17.46 -1.19
N GLY A 41 2.79 -18.41 -0.58
CA GLY A 41 1.69 -18.09 0.34
C GLY A 41 2.13 -17.23 1.54
N THR A 42 3.34 -17.43 2.06
CA THR A 42 3.90 -16.56 3.09
C THR A 42 4.17 -15.14 2.59
N ARG A 43 4.61 -14.96 1.35
CA ARG A 43 4.80 -13.63 0.76
C ARG A 43 3.47 -12.92 0.51
N VAL A 44 2.46 -13.63 -0.02
CA VAL A 44 1.09 -13.09 -0.15
C VAL A 44 0.56 -12.62 1.21
N ARG A 45 0.68 -13.44 2.25
CA ARG A 45 0.23 -13.06 3.60
C ARG A 45 0.90 -11.77 4.09
N LYS A 46 2.22 -11.64 3.91
CA LYS A 46 2.97 -10.44 4.30
C LYS A 46 2.54 -9.22 3.48
N ALA A 47 2.35 -9.35 2.17
CA ALA A 47 1.84 -8.28 1.32
C ALA A 47 0.46 -7.78 1.79
N MET A 48 -0.45 -8.71 2.14
CA MET A 48 -1.77 -8.35 2.67
C MET A 48 -1.69 -7.64 4.03
N GLN A 49 -0.73 -8.02 4.89
CA GLN A 49 -0.48 -7.31 6.15
C GLN A 49 -0.01 -5.87 5.91
N SER A 50 0.88 -5.65 4.93
CA SER A 50 1.30 -4.30 4.54
C SER A 50 0.15 -3.47 3.96
N ILE A 51 -0.67 -4.06 3.09
CA ILE A 51 -1.85 -3.39 2.51
C ILE A 51 -2.84 -2.97 3.60
N LYS A 52 -3.06 -3.82 4.62
CA LYS A 52 -3.90 -3.45 5.77
C LYS A 52 -3.39 -2.18 6.46
N GLY A 53 -2.08 -2.05 6.64
CA GLY A 53 -1.46 -0.85 7.18
C GLY A 53 -1.68 0.38 6.28
N ALA A 54 -1.33 0.25 5.01
CA ALA A 54 -1.48 1.33 4.03
C ALA A 54 -2.94 1.82 3.89
N ALA A 55 -3.91 0.90 3.92
CA ALA A 55 -5.33 1.24 3.86
C ALA A 55 -5.77 2.05 5.10
N GLN A 56 -5.24 1.70 6.28
CA GLN A 56 -5.49 2.46 7.51
C GLN A 56 -4.90 3.86 7.42
N ASP A 57 -3.70 4.01 6.87
CA ASP A 57 -3.05 5.31 6.69
C ASP A 57 -3.85 6.19 5.73
N VAL A 58 -4.34 5.64 4.61
CA VAL A 58 -5.25 6.35 3.69
C VAL A 58 -6.49 6.85 4.43
N ARG A 59 -7.12 5.97 5.23
CA ARG A 59 -8.30 6.34 6.01
C ARG A 59 -8.02 7.50 6.96
N VAL A 60 -6.91 7.44 7.69
CA VAL A 60 -6.51 8.50 8.64
C VAL A 60 -6.24 9.80 7.90
N LYS A 61 -5.55 9.75 6.75
CA LYS A 61 -5.27 10.93 5.93
C LYS A 61 -6.55 11.62 5.46
N VAL A 62 -7.50 10.88 4.91
CA VAL A 62 -8.80 11.42 4.48
C VAL A 62 -9.57 12.06 5.65
N GLN A 63 -9.55 11.45 6.83
CA GLN A 63 -10.20 12.02 8.01
C GLN A 63 -9.50 13.29 8.51
N ALA A 64 -8.17 13.32 8.45
CA ALA A 64 -7.40 14.52 8.78
C ALA A 64 -7.72 15.67 7.81
N ASP A 65 -7.79 15.39 6.51
CA ASP A 65 -8.11 16.38 5.46
C ASP A 65 -9.54 16.94 5.60
N LYS A 66 -10.49 16.13 6.08
CA LYS A 66 -11.86 16.59 6.38
C LYS A 66 -11.92 17.53 7.60
N ASN A 67 -11.06 17.31 8.59
CA ASN A 67 -11.12 18.00 9.89
C ASN A 67 -10.15 19.20 9.99
N ALA A 68 -9.41 19.51 8.91
CA ALA A 68 -8.53 20.67 8.78
C ALA A 68 -9.26 21.87 8.18
#